data_AF-A0AAU1MG38-F1
#
_entry.id   AF-A0AAU1MG38-F1
#
_cell.length_a   1.000
_cell.length_b   1.000
_cell.length_c   1.000
_cell.angle_alpha   90.00
_cell.angle_beta   90.00
_cell.angle_gamma   90.00
#
_symmetry.space_group_name_H-M   'P 1'
#
loop_
_entity.id
_entity.type
_entity.pdbx_description
1 polymer ?
#
loop_
_entity_poly.entity_id
_entity_poly.type
_entity_poly.pdbx_seq_one_letter_code
_entity_poly.pdbx_strand_id
1 'polypeptide(L)'
;MTIRLPGPGGALHDYTPRAEPASFTTGAPLVSRTVFSAAHVVADPLADAGPDMAAVDWDATLAFRRHLWAHGLGVAEAMDTAQRGMGLDWAGAAELIRRSTAEARSAGGAIACGVGTDQLAGPATLAEVRAAYEEQLALVEGTGAQAILMASRALAAAASGPEDYLDVYGHLLRQASEPVILHWLGPMFDPALDGYWGSPDLDAATETFLDVIAAHPDKVDGIKVSLLDARREVELRRRLPRGVRCYTGDDYNYPELIAGDEQGFSHALLGIFDPLGPLAAEAVRVLDTGDTAKFRELLDPTVELSRHLFEKPTRFYKTGVVLLAWLAGHQSHFTMVGGLQSARPLPHLARAYELADGLGLFPDPALAETRMKSLLSLYGVDQ
;
A
#
# COMPACT_ATOMS: atom_id res chain seq x y z
N MET A 1 8.54 28.51 15.89
CA MET A 1 8.04 28.03 17.20
C MET A 1 8.65 26.67 17.44
N THR A 2 8.84 26.24 18.69
CA THR A 2 9.39 24.91 19.02
C THR A 2 8.26 23.97 19.47
N ILE A 3 8.46 22.67 19.26
CA ILE A 3 7.61 21.58 19.72
C ILE A 3 8.49 20.61 20.53
N ARG A 4 8.00 20.13 21.68
CA ARG A 4 8.73 19.17 22.52
C ARG A 4 8.31 17.76 22.16
N LEU A 5 9.25 16.98 21.61
CA LEU A 5 9.01 15.64 21.09
C LEU A 5 9.68 14.59 21.97
N PRO A 6 9.03 13.44 22.23
CA PRO A 6 9.67 12.32 22.90
C PRO A 6 10.55 11.53 21.92
N GLY A 7 11.84 11.42 22.23
CA GLY A 7 12.79 10.58 21.51
C GLY A 7 12.74 9.10 21.94
N PRO A 8 13.59 8.25 21.33
CA PRO A 8 13.78 6.86 21.74
C PRO A 8 14.19 6.78 23.22
N GLY A 9 13.38 6.11 24.05
CA GLY A 9 13.59 6.05 25.50
C GLY A 9 12.80 7.10 26.32
N GLY A 10 12.02 7.96 25.67
CA GLY A 10 11.05 8.85 26.33
C GLY A 10 11.61 10.19 26.82
N ALA A 11 12.90 10.46 26.59
CA ALA A 11 13.46 11.80 26.84
C ALA A 11 12.86 12.81 25.85
N LEU A 12 12.49 13.99 26.34
CA LEU A 12 11.99 15.07 25.50
C LEU A 12 13.15 15.88 24.91
N HIS A 13 13.01 16.29 23.66
CA HIS A 13 13.89 17.26 23.01
C HIS A 13 13.09 18.30 22.24
N ASP A 14 13.69 19.48 22.06
CA ASP A 14 13.10 20.55 21.27
C ASP A 14 13.32 20.29 19.78
N TYR A 15 12.24 20.36 19.00
CA TYR A 15 12.26 20.34 17.55
C TYR A 15 11.72 21.67 17.01
N THR A 16 12.31 22.18 15.94
CA THR A 16 11.82 23.37 15.24
C THR A 16 11.22 22.92 13.91
N PRO A 17 9.88 22.92 13.77
CA PRO A 17 9.23 22.53 12.53
C PRO A 17 9.59 23.48 11.37
N ARG A 18 9.47 22.97 10.15
CA ARG A 18 9.55 23.81 8.96
C ARG A 18 8.46 24.87 8.98
N ALA A 19 8.83 26.08 8.54
CA ALA A 19 7.87 27.15 8.36
C ALA A 19 7.07 27.03 7.04
N GLU A 20 7.66 26.38 6.03
CA GLU A 20 7.13 26.31 4.67
C GLU A 20 7.09 24.85 4.17
N PRO A 21 6.02 24.47 3.45
CA PRO A 21 5.91 23.15 2.83
C PRO A 21 6.91 22.99 1.69
N ALA A 22 7.14 21.74 1.28
CA ALA A 22 7.66 21.49 -0.06
C ALA A 22 6.53 21.75 -1.08
N SER A 23 6.89 22.30 -2.25
CA SER A 23 5.93 22.57 -3.32
C SER A 23 5.97 21.44 -4.34
N PHE A 24 4.85 20.73 -4.48
CA PHE A 24 4.69 19.67 -5.49
C PHE A 24 3.65 20.10 -6.53
N THR A 25 3.98 19.93 -7.80
CA THR A 25 3.08 20.35 -8.89
C THR A 25 2.29 19.18 -9.47
N THR A 26 1.01 19.43 -9.77
CA THR A 26 0.27 18.58 -10.71
C THR A 26 0.86 18.80 -12.10
N GLY A 27 1.15 17.72 -12.83
CA GLY A 27 1.85 17.80 -14.11
C GLY A 27 1.31 16.83 -15.15
N ALA A 28 2.06 16.68 -16.25
CA ALA A 28 1.73 15.74 -17.32
C ALA A 28 1.62 14.30 -16.80
N PRO A 29 0.77 13.44 -17.39
CA PRO A 29 0.69 12.03 -17.00
C PRO A 29 2.05 11.34 -16.95
N LEU A 30 2.21 10.40 -16.02
CA LEU A 30 3.45 9.62 -15.87
C LEU A 30 3.62 8.68 -17.08
N VAL A 31 4.81 8.63 -17.69
CA VAL A 31 5.03 7.84 -18.92
C VAL A 31 6.03 6.69 -18.76
N SER A 32 7.10 6.87 -17.98
CA SER A 32 8.16 5.86 -17.85
C SER A 32 7.78 4.72 -16.92
N ARG A 33 6.84 4.96 -16.00
CA ARG A 33 6.38 3.98 -14.99
C ARG A 33 4.88 4.08 -14.79
N THR A 34 4.20 2.93 -14.81
CA THR A 34 2.95 2.73 -14.09
C THR A 34 3.20 2.79 -12.58
N VAL A 35 2.47 3.67 -11.89
CA VAL A 35 2.66 3.93 -10.45
C VAL A 35 1.30 3.91 -9.77
N PHE A 36 1.14 2.97 -8.85
CA PHE A 36 -0.02 2.86 -7.97
C PHE A 36 0.37 3.19 -6.53
N SER A 37 -0.48 3.98 -5.87
CA SER A 37 -0.47 4.15 -4.43
C SER A 37 -1.53 3.23 -3.81
N ALA A 38 -1.11 2.37 -2.88
CA ALA A 38 -2.06 1.59 -2.08
C ALA A 38 -2.66 2.51 -1.01
N ALA A 39 -3.92 2.90 -1.19
CA ALA A 39 -4.52 3.97 -0.40
C ALA A 39 -5.13 3.47 0.93
N HIS A 40 -4.97 4.24 2.00
CA HIS A 40 -5.58 4.02 3.31
C HIS A 40 -7.09 4.25 3.28
N VAL A 41 -7.79 3.96 4.38
CA VAL A 41 -9.22 4.32 4.58
C VAL A 41 -9.35 5.27 5.76
N VAL A 42 -10.32 6.19 5.68
CA VAL A 42 -10.65 7.11 6.77
C VAL A 42 -11.81 6.51 7.55
N ALA A 43 -11.63 6.30 8.85
CA ALA A 43 -12.72 5.84 9.71
C ALA A 43 -13.73 6.97 9.96
N ASP A 44 -15.01 6.66 10.13
CA ASP A 44 -15.98 7.60 10.70
C ASP A 44 -15.81 7.61 12.22
N PRO A 45 -15.31 8.70 12.84
CA PRO A 45 -15.05 8.73 14.27
C PRO A 45 -16.31 8.94 15.12
N LEU A 46 -17.45 9.27 14.50
CA LEU A 46 -18.73 9.54 15.17
C LEU A 46 -19.73 8.40 15.04
N ALA A 47 -19.42 7.39 14.23
CA ALA A 47 -20.26 6.22 14.09
C ALA A 47 -20.35 5.43 15.40
N ASP A 48 -21.56 5.02 15.76
CA ASP A 48 -21.82 4.09 16.86
C ASP A 48 -21.55 2.65 16.40
N ALA A 49 -20.30 2.40 15.99
CA ALA A 49 -19.80 1.10 15.59
C ALA A 49 -18.88 0.55 16.68
N GLY A 50 -19.11 -0.70 17.07
CA GLY A 50 -18.18 -1.41 17.95
C GLY A 50 -16.79 -1.55 17.32
N PRO A 51 -15.74 -1.83 18.11
CA PRO A 51 -14.36 -1.93 17.62
C PRO A 51 -14.15 -2.96 16.51
N ASP A 52 -15.05 -3.94 16.39
CA ASP A 52 -15.02 -5.01 15.39
C ASP A 52 -15.76 -4.66 14.08
N MET A 53 -16.42 -3.50 14.00
CA MET A 53 -17.12 -3.05 12.79
C MET A 53 -16.43 -1.82 12.19
N ALA A 54 -16.02 -1.92 10.93
CA ALA A 54 -15.46 -0.79 10.20
C ALA A 54 -16.55 0.21 9.81
N ALA A 55 -16.56 1.37 10.46
CA ALA A 55 -17.27 2.54 9.95
C ALA A 55 -16.30 3.41 9.14
N VAL A 56 -16.61 3.64 7.87
CA VAL A 56 -15.76 4.39 6.93
C VAL A 56 -16.40 5.74 6.63
N ASP A 57 -15.62 6.81 6.78
CA ASP A 57 -15.94 8.12 6.21
C ASP A 57 -15.67 8.06 4.70
N TRP A 58 -16.74 7.86 3.94
CA TRP A 58 -16.66 7.70 2.49
C TRP A 58 -16.19 8.98 1.78
N ASP A 59 -16.60 10.15 2.27
CA ASP A 59 -16.29 11.41 1.59
C ASP A 59 -14.81 11.73 1.72
N ALA A 60 -14.25 11.59 2.92
CA ALA A 60 -12.81 11.77 3.16
C ALA A 60 -11.98 10.69 2.45
N THR A 61 -12.42 9.43 2.50
CA THR A 61 -11.75 8.30 1.84
C THR A 61 -11.66 8.52 0.32
N LEU A 62 -12.74 8.93 -0.33
CA LEU A 62 -12.78 9.19 -1.78
C LEU A 62 -12.10 10.50 -2.16
N ALA A 63 -12.12 11.51 -1.29
CA ALA A 63 -11.35 12.74 -1.48
C ALA A 63 -9.85 12.46 -1.59
N PHE A 64 -9.34 11.53 -0.79
CA PHE A 64 -7.95 11.11 -0.89
C PHE A 64 -7.62 10.38 -2.20
N ARG A 65 -8.53 9.56 -2.75
CA ARG A 65 -8.34 8.95 -4.08
C ARG A 65 -8.27 10.02 -5.17
N ARG A 66 -9.17 11.00 -5.13
CA ARG A 66 -9.15 12.15 -6.06
C ARG A 66 -7.85 12.94 -5.97
N HIS A 67 -7.30 13.10 -4.76
CA HIS A 67 -5.98 13.71 -4.57
C HIS A 67 -4.87 12.93 -5.29
N LEU A 68 -4.80 11.61 -5.11
CA LEU A 68 -3.81 10.77 -5.79
C LEU A 68 -3.93 10.83 -7.33
N TRP A 69 -5.15 10.73 -7.86
CA TRP A 69 -5.39 10.85 -9.30
C TRP A 69 -5.04 12.23 -9.85
N ALA A 70 -5.27 13.31 -9.10
CA ALA A 70 -4.91 14.67 -9.53
C ALA A 70 -3.39 14.84 -9.72
N HIS A 71 -2.57 14.05 -9.00
CA HIS A 71 -1.13 14.00 -9.22
C HIS A 71 -0.71 12.98 -10.29
N GLY A 72 -1.63 12.16 -10.79
CA GLY A 72 -1.40 11.18 -11.86
C GLY A 72 -1.01 9.78 -11.38
N LEU A 73 -1.11 9.49 -10.08
CA LEU A 73 -0.91 8.14 -9.57
C LEU A 73 -2.20 7.34 -9.80
N GLY A 74 -2.05 6.05 -10.09
CA GLY A 74 -3.14 5.09 -9.94
C GLY A 74 -3.42 4.80 -8.47
N VAL A 75 -4.62 4.30 -8.18
CA VAL A 75 -5.01 3.82 -6.85
C VAL A 75 -5.06 2.30 -6.85
N ALA A 76 -4.33 1.66 -5.94
CA ALA A 76 -4.52 0.24 -5.62
C ALA A 76 -5.49 0.13 -4.44
N GLU A 77 -6.73 -0.22 -4.75
CA GLU A 77 -7.88 -0.10 -3.87
C GLU A 77 -8.13 -1.36 -3.05
N ALA A 78 -8.62 -1.18 -1.81
CA ALA A 78 -8.96 -2.27 -0.89
C ALA A 78 -7.81 -3.28 -0.67
N MET A 79 -6.57 -2.78 -0.69
CA MET A 79 -5.33 -3.52 -0.43
C MET A 79 -5.01 -3.55 1.08
N ASP A 80 -3.87 -4.14 1.45
CA ASP A 80 -3.41 -4.17 2.86
C ASP A 80 -3.39 -2.77 3.50
N THR A 81 -2.97 -1.71 2.79
CA THR A 81 -2.95 -0.34 3.32
C THR A 81 -4.34 0.19 3.70
N ALA A 82 -5.39 -0.27 3.02
CA ALA A 82 -6.80 -0.02 3.37
C ALA A 82 -7.30 -0.86 4.56
N GLN A 83 -6.39 -1.49 5.30
CA GLN A 83 -6.66 -2.39 6.43
C GLN A 83 -7.46 -3.65 6.07
N ARG A 84 -7.38 -4.09 4.81
CA ARG A 84 -8.07 -5.29 4.33
C ARG A 84 -7.66 -6.53 5.13
N GLY A 85 -8.62 -7.23 5.72
CA GLY A 85 -8.35 -8.41 6.58
C GLY A 85 -7.68 -8.09 7.92
N MET A 86 -7.57 -6.81 8.28
CA MET A 86 -7.02 -6.29 9.53
C MET A 86 -7.80 -5.04 10.01
N GLY A 87 -9.13 -5.13 9.93
CA GLY A 87 -10.05 -4.07 10.34
C GLY A 87 -11.17 -3.87 9.33
N LEU A 88 -10.83 -3.73 8.03
CA LEU A 88 -11.83 -3.65 6.97
C LEU A 88 -12.18 -5.06 6.48
N ASP A 89 -13.43 -5.45 6.66
CA ASP A 89 -13.97 -6.74 6.22
C ASP A 89 -14.32 -6.73 4.72
N TRP A 90 -14.71 -7.89 4.19
CA TRP A 90 -15.08 -8.01 2.79
C TRP A 90 -16.26 -7.11 2.42
N ALA A 91 -17.28 -7.00 3.28
CA ALA A 91 -18.46 -6.17 2.99
C ALA A 91 -18.08 -4.69 2.81
N GLY A 92 -17.28 -4.14 3.72
CA GLY A 92 -16.75 -2.78 3.63
C GLY A 92 -15.81 -2.59 2.43
N ALA A 93 -14.96 -3.57 2.15
CA ALA A 93 -14.07 -3.52 1.01
C ALA A 93 -14.79 -3.60 -0.35
N ALA A 94 -15.84 -4.41 -0.46
CA ALA A 94 -16.69 -4.50 -1.63
C ALA A 94 -17.39 -3.16 -1.93
N GLU A 95 -17.87 -2.48 -0.89
CA GLU A 95 -18.47 -1.15 -1.02
C GLU A 95 -17.42 -0.09 -1.39
N LEU A 96 -16.23 -0.14 -0.77
CA LEU A 96 -15.10 0.72 -1.13
C LEU A 96 -14.73 0.58 -2.61
N ILE A 97 -14.62 -0.66 -3.11
CA ILE A 97 -14.35 -0.95 -4.53
C ILE A 97 -15.43 -0.33 -5.42
N ARG A 98 -16.73 -0.54 -5.13
CA ARG A 98 -17.83 0.01 -5.93
C ARG A 98 -17.77 1.54 -6.00
N ARG A 99 -17.53 2.21 -4.87
CA ARG A 99 -17.46 3.68 -4.79
C ARG A 99 -16.24 4.24 -5.50
N SER A 100 -15.05 3.72 -5.17
CA SER A 100 -13.80 4.21 -5.75
C SER A 100 -13.73 3.98 -7.25
N THR A 101 -14.26 2.89 -7.77
CA THR A 101 -14.29 2.65 -9.22
C THR A 101 -15.28 3.56 -9.94
N ALA A 102 -16.40 3.92 -9.32
CA ALA A 102 -17.30 4.94 -9.84
C ALA A 102 -16.64 6.32 -9.89
N GLU A 103 -15.93 6.71 -8.82
CA GLU A 103 -15.15 7.94 -8.78
C GLU A 103 -14.00 7.94 -9.79
N ALA A 104 -13.29 6.82 -9.95
CA ALA A 104 -12.20 6.68 -10.91
C ALA A 104 -12.69 6.92 -12.35
N ARG A 105 -13.85 6.35 -12.72
CA ARG A 105 -14.46 6.60 -14.04
C ARG A 105 -14.82 8.06 -14.24
N SER A 106 -15.31 8.74 -13.21
CA SER A 106 -15.63 10.17 -13.25
C SER A 106 -14.38 11.05 -13.41
N ALA A 107 -13.31 10.70 -12.69
CA ALA A 107 -12.05 11.44 -12.69
C ALA A 107 -11.10 11.08 -13.84
N GLY A 108 -11.37 10.01 -14.59
CA GLY A 108 -10.41 9.42 -15.53
C GLY A 108 -9.18 8.82 -14.82
N GLY A 109 -9.32 8.44 -13.56
CA GLY A 109 -8.26 7.90 -12.71
C GLY A 109 -7.99 6.42 -12.98
N ALA A 110 -6.71 6.02 -12.91
CA ALA A 110 -6.33 4.61 -12.94
C ALA A 110 -6.65 3.93 -11.59
N ILE A 111 -7.23 2.74 -11.64
CA ILE A 111 -7.59 1.97 -10.44
C ILE A 111 -7.41 0.47 -10.68
N ALA A 112 -6.85 -0.22 -9.69
CA ALA A 112 -6.79 -1.68 -9.62
C ALA A 112 -7.24 -2.12 -8.21
N CYS A 113 -8.04 -3.18 -8.10
CA CYS A 113 -8.75 -3.52 -6.86
C CYS A 113 -8.36 -4.91 -6.33
N GLY A 114 -8.16 -5.00 -5.02
CA GLY A 114 -7.81 -6.24 -4.33
C GLY A 114 -8.91 -7.31 -4.34
N VAL A 115 -8.56 -8.50 -4.81
CA VAL A 115 -9.37 -9.72 -4.85
C VAL A 115 -8.69 -10.76 -3.97
N GLY A 116 -9.34 -11.21 -2.91
CA GLY A 116 -8.82 -12.18 -1.95
C GLY A 116 -9.86 -13.21 -1.56
N THR A 117 -9.74 -13.70 -0.33
CA THR A 117 -10.65 -14.69 0.27
C THR A 117 -10.99 -14.34 1.73
N ASP A 118 -10.89 -13.07 2.09
CA ASP A 118 -11.03 -12.56 3.46
C ASP A 118 -12.48 -12.63 3.99
N GLN A 119 -13.45 -13.03 3.18
CA GLN A 119 -14.79 -13.41 3.65
C GLN A 119 -14.84 -14.79 4.32
N LEU A 120 -13.80 -15.62 4.17
CA LEU A 120 -13.71 -16.92 4.83
C LEU A 120 -13.24 -16.75 6.27
N ALA A 121 -14.10 -17.09 7.23
CA ALA A 121 -13.88 -16.88 8.67
C ALA A 121 -13.19 -18.05 9.40
N GLY A 122 -12.84 -19.13 8.70
CA GLY A 122 -12.28 -20.34 9.30
C GLY A 122 -11.60 -21.25 8.28
N PRO A 123 -11.19 -22.47 8.69
CA PRO A 123 -10.64 -23.46 7.78
C PRO A 123 -11.57 -23.69 6.60
N ALA A 124 -11.00 -23.73 5.40
CA ALA A 124 -11.73 -23.90 4.16
C ALA A 124 -11.06 -24.95 3.28
N THR A 125 -11.85 -25.62 2.47
CA THR A 125 -11.37 -26.51 1.40
C THR A 125 -10.87 -25.68 0.21
N LEU A 126 -10.03 -26.28 -0.64
CA LEU A 126 -9.57 -25.61 -1.87
C LEU A 126 -10.74 -25.17 -2.78
N ALA A 127 -11.84 -25.92 -2.78
CA ALA A 127 -13.05 -25.56 -3.52
C ALA A 127 -13.72 -24.30 -2.96
N GLU A 128 -13.82 -24.16 -1.64
CA GLU A 128 -14.35 -22.96 -0.98
C GLU A 128 -13.42 -21.76 -1.16
N VAL A 129 -12.10 -21.97 -1.09
CA VAL A 129 -11.09 -20.94 -1.40
C VAL A 129 -11.25 -20.42 -2.81
N ARG A 130 -11.38 -21.32 -3.80
CA ARG A 130 -11.60 -20.94 -5.20
C ARG A 130 -12.91 -20.18 -5.37
N ALA A 131 -14.01 -20.66 -4.79
CA ALA A 131 -15.31 -20.00 -4.86
C ALA A 131 -15.27 -18.59 -4.23
N ALA A 132 -14.53 -18.42 -3.13
CA ALA A 132 -14.33 -17.11 -2.51
C ALA A 132 -13.58 -16.13 -3.41
N TYR A 133 -12.52 -16.59 -4.09
CA TYR A 133 -11.83 -15.77 -5.09
C TYR A 133 -12.74 -15.42 -6.27
N GLU A 134 -13.51 -16.37 -6.80
CA GLU A 134 -14.45 -16.16 -7.92
C GLU A 134 -15.51 -15.10 -7.58
N GLU A 135 -16.06 -15.12 -6.36
CA GLU A 135 -17.02 -14.12 -5.89
C GLU A 135 -16.43 -12.71 -5.91
N GLN A 136 -15.25 -12.54 -5.30
CA GLN A 136 -14.60 -11.23 -5.23
C GLN A 136 -14.14 -10.75 -6.62
N LEU A 137 -13.62 -11.67 -7.44
CA LEU A 137 -13.17 -11.37 -8.80
C LEU A 137 -14.34 -10.89 -9.65
N ALA A 138 -15.46 -11.61 -9.62
CA ALA A 138 -16.67 -11.22 -10.35
C ALA A 138 -17.18 -9.84 -9.93
N LEU A 139 -17.09 -9.48 -8.64
CA LEU A 139 -17.43 -8.14 -8.18
C LEU A 139 -16.50 -7.08 -8.78
N VAL A 140 -15.18 -7.28 -8.71
CA VAL A 140 -14.18 -6.35 -9.23
C VAL A 140 -14.34 -6.17 -10.75
N GLU A 141 -14.45 -7.27 -11.50
CA GLU A 141 -14.66 -7.24 -12.95
C GLU A 141 -15.98 -6.57 -13.32
N GLY A 142 -17.05 -6.80 -12.54
CA GLY A 142 -18.35 -6.15 -12.71
C GLY A 142 -18.30 -4.63 -12.55
N THR A 143 -17.27 -4.09 -11.88
CA THR A 143 -17.03 -2.63 -11.82
C THR A 143 -16.16 -2.10 -12.95
N GLY A 144 -15.57 -2.97 -13.78
CA GLY A 144 -14.64 -2.62 -14.85
C GLY A 144 -13.24 -2.22 -14.35
N ALA A 145 -12.89 -2.54 -13.10
CA ALA A 145 -11.55 -2.29 -12.57
C ALA A 145 -10.62 -3.48 -12.84
N GLN A 146 -9.33 -3.21 -12.95
CA GLN A 146 -8.32 -4.27 -13.02
C GLN A 146 -8.25 -5.01 -11.68
N ALA A 147 -8.21 -6.34 -11.71
CA ALA A 147 -8.07 -7.15 -10.51
C ALA A 147 -6.61 -7.27 -10.05
N ILE A 148 -6.41 -7.18 -8.73
CA ILE A 148 -5.18 -7.57 -8.06
C ILE A 148 -5.49 -8.86 -7.27
N LEU A 149 -5.02 -10.01 -7.74
CA LEU A 149 -5.19 -11.27 -7.02
C LEU A 149 -4.24 -11.29 -5.81
N MET A 150 -4.81 -11.02 -4.63
CA MET A 150 -4.13 -10.99 -3.35
C MET A 150 -3.83 -12.40 -2.86
N ALA A 151 -2.76 -12.54 -2.07
CA ALA A 151 -2.51 -13.75 -1.29
C ALA A 151 -3.67 -14.03 -0.31
N SER A 152 -3.99 -15.31 -0.13
CA SER A 152 -5.10 -15.82 0.67
C SER A 152 -4.61 -16.59 1.89
N ARG A 153 -4.98 -16.13 3.09
CA ARG A 153 -4.74 -16.88 4.34
C ARG A 153 -5.39 -18.27 4.31
N ALA A 154 -6.57 -18.37 3.69
CA ALA A 154 -7.30 -19.64 3.59
C ALA A 154 -6.58 -20.62 2.65
N LEU A 155 -6.04 -20.15 1.52
CA LEU A 155 -5.23 -20.97 0.62
C LEU A 155 -3.93 -21.41 1.30
N ALA A 156 -3.25 -20.50 2.02
CA ALA A 156 -2.04 -20.81 2.77
C ALA A 156 -2.26 -21.96 3.77
N ALA A 157 -3.43 -21.97 4.43
CA ALA A 157 -3.79 -22.99 5.40
C ALA A 157 -4.33 -24.29 4.77
N ALA A 158 -4.95 -24.22 3.58
CA ALA A 158 -5.62 -25.35 2.94
C ALA A 158 -4.71 -26.15 1.99
N ALA A 159 -3.71 -25.49 1.38
CA ALA A 159 -2.83 -26.11 0.41
C ALA A 159 -1.91 -27.15 1.06
N SER A 160 -1.71 -28.27 0.36
CA SER A 160 -0.83 -29.37 0.74
C SER A 160 0.53 -29.32 0.04
N GLY A 161 0.64 -28.54 -1.03
CA GLY A 161 1.85 -28.37 -1.83
C GLY A 161 1.71 -27.31 -2.93
N PRO A 162 2.78 -27.08 -3.71
CA PRO A 162 2.78 -26.10 -4.81
C PRO A 162 1.73 -26.39 -5.90
N GLU A 163 1.36 -27.65 -6.12
CA GLU A 163 0.34 -28.08 -7.07
C GLU A 163 -1.04 -27.47 -6.81
N ASP A 164 -1.40 -27.25 -5.55
CA ASP A 164 -2.68 -26.63 -5.18
C ASP A 164 -2.71 -25.14 -5.55
N TYR A 165 -1.56 -24.46 -5.44
CA TYR A 165 -1.43 -23.08 -5.90
C TYR A 165 -1.51 -22.99 -7.43
N LEU A 166 -0.84 -23.90 -8.14
CA LEU A 166 -0.90 -23.98 -9.61
C LEU A 166 -2.33 -24.20 -10.10
N ASP A 167 -3.10 -25.09 -9.46
CA ASP A 167 -4.49 -25.36 -9.82
C ASP A 167 -5.39 -24.13 -9.56
N VAL A 168 -5.36 -23.58 -8.33
CA VAL A 168 -6.22 -22.45 -7.95
C VAL A 168 -5.91 -21.21 -8.78
N TYR A 169 -4.65 -20.78 -8.85
CA TYR A 169 -4.29 -19.59 -9.63
C TYR A 169 -4.45 -19.81 -11.12
N GLY A 170 -4.11 -20.99 -11.64
CA GLY A 170 -4.31 -21.31 -13.05
C GLY A 170 -5.78 -21.25 -13.45
N HIS A 171 -6.69 -21.70 -12.58
CA HIS A 171 -8.13 -21.57 -12.80
C HIS A 171 -8.58 -20.11 -12.84
N LEU A 172 -8.20 -19.32 -11.84
CA LEU A 172 -8.57 -17.90 -11.76
C LEU A 172 -8.05 -17.11 -12.96
N LEU A 173 -6.81 -17.36 -13.39
CA LEU A 173 -6.19 -16.71 -14.55
C LEU A 173 -6.88 -17.07 -15.86
N ARG A 174 -7.30 -18.33 -16.05
CA ARG A 174 -8.09 -18.73 -17.23
C ARG A 174 -9.44 -18.04 -17.28
N GLN A 175 -10.08 -17.84 -16.13
CA GLN A 175 -11.39 -17.23 -16.02
C GLN A 175 -11.36 -15.70 -16.16
N ALA A 176 -10.31 -15.04 -15.65
CA ALA A 176 -10.20 -13.59 -15.62
C ALA A 176 -10.43 -12.98 -17.01
N SER A 177 -11.32 -12.00 -17.09
CA SER A 177 -11.71 -11.29 -18.30
C SER A 177 -10.58 -10.42 -18.85
N GLU A 178 -9.83 -9.79 -17.97
CA GLU A 178 -8.70 -8.89 -18.29
C GLU A 178 -7.42 -9.34 -17.55
N PRO A 179 -6.22 -8.94 -18.02
CA PRO A 179 -4.97 -9.23 -17.34
C PRO A 179 -4.94 -8.70 -15.90
N VAL A 180 -4.63 -9.59 -14.94
CA VAL A 180 -4.62 -9.27 -13.51
C VAL A 180 -3.21 -8.94 -13.02
N ILE A 181 -3.12 -8.32 -11.85
CA ILE A 181 -1.87 -8.18 -11.10
C ILE A 181 -1.82 -9.28 -10.04
N LEU A 182 -0.81 -10.15 -10.05
CA LEU A 182 -0.62 -11.13 -8.97
C LEU A 182 0.11 -10.47 -7.80
N HIS A 183 -0.34 -10.68 -6.57
CA HIS A 183 0.29 -10.10 -5.39
C HIS A 183 0.84 -11.18 -4.45
N TRP A 184 2.17 -11.19 -4.31
CA TRP A 184 2.88 -11.98 -3.32
C TRP A 184 3.19 -11.12 -2.09
N LEU A 185 2.43 -11.34 -1.01
CA LEU A 185 2.62 -10.69 0.29
C LEU A 185 3.43 -11.59 1.23
N GLY A 186 4.54 -11.08 1.76
CA GLY A 186 5.40 -11.85 2.66
C GLY A 186 4.90 -11.89 4.13
N PRO A 187 5.42 -12.84 4.93
CA PRO A 187 4.97 -13.07 6.31
C PRO A 187 5.29 -11.94 7.30
N MET A 188 6.18 -11.00 6.94
CA MET A 188 6.42 -9.79 7.74
C MET A 188 5.21 -8.84 7.78
N PHE A 189 4.40 -8.85 6.72
CA PHE A 189 3.15 -8.10 6.64
C PHE A 189 2.00 -8.92 7.23
N ASP A 190 1.95 -10.22 6.93
CA ASP A 190 0.91 -11.11 7.41
C ASP A 190 1.46 -12.49 7.76
N PRO A 191 1.69 -12.79 9.05
CA PRO A 191 2.27 -14.06 9.48
C PRO A 191 1.46 -15.30 9.06
N ALA A 192 0.17 -15.16 8.74
CA ALA A 192 -0.66 -16.27 8.27
C ALA A 192 -0.37 -16.69 6.82
N LEU A 193 0.51 -15.96 6.12
CA LEU A 193 0.97 -16.25 4.76
C LEU A 193 2.37 -16.90 4.74
N ASP A 194 2.87 -17.38 5.88
CA ASP A 194 4.13 -18.14 5.90
C ASP A 194 4.04 -19.37 5.00
N GLY A 195 5.09 -19.62 4.20
CA GLY A 195 5.12 -20.71 3.24
C GLY A 195 4.23 -20.55 1.99
N TYR A 196 3.76 -19.32 1.70
CA TYR A 196 2.98 -19.06 0.48
C TYR A 196 3.70 -19.56 -0.78
N TRP A 197 2.92 -20.09 -1.73
CA TRP A 197 3.40 -20.86 -2.90
C TRP A 197 3.93 -22.26 -2.58
N GLY A 198 3.60 -22.80 -1.41
CA GLY A 198 3.80 -24.22 -1.08
C GLY A 198 5.18 -24.55 -0.51
N SER A 199 5.98 -23.55 -0.13
CA SER A 199 7.29 -23.76 0.49
C SER A 199 7.72 -22.60 1.40
N PRO A 200 8.29 -22.87 2.58
CA PRO A 200 8.98 -21.85 3.39
C PRO A 200 10.33 -21.43 2.80
N ASP A 201 10.90 -22.24 1.89
CA ASP A 201 12.06 -21.84 1.09
C ASP A 201 11.61 -20.92 -0.04
N LEU A 202 12.01 -19.65 0.04
CA LEU A 202 11.63 -18.62 -0.92
C LEU A 202 12.14 -18.90 -2.33
N ASP A 203 13.24 -19.63 -2.52
CA ASP A 203 13.73 -20.01 -3.85
C ASP A 203 12.77 -21.02 -4.50
N ALA A 204 12.35 -22.04 -3.75
CA ALA A 204 11.34 -23.00 -4.22
C ALA A 204 9.96 -22.35 -4.44
N ALA A 205 9.54 -21.45 -3.55
CA ALA A 205 8.31 -20.67 -3.72
C ALA A 205 8.36 -19.78 -4.97
N THR A 206 9.55 -19.24 -5.28
CA THR A 206 9.79 -18.42 -6.48
C THR A 206 9.58 -19.23 -7.76
N GLU A 207 10.06 -20.47 -7.80
CA GLU A 207 9.83 -21.35 -8.96
C GLU A 207 8.33 -21.60 -9.20
N THR A 208 7.59 -21.95 -8.14
CA THR A 208 6.12 -22.16 -8.24
C THR A 208 5.39 -20.90 -8.73
N PHE A 209 5.78 -19.73 -8.21
CA PHE A 209 5.19 -18.47 -8.62
C PHE A 209 5.48 -18.14 -10.09
N LEU A 210 6.71 -18.39 -10.56
CA LEU A 210 7.09 -18.21 -11.95
C LEU A 210 6.38 -19.20 -12.89
N ASP A 211 6.14 -20.43 -12.44
CA ASP A 211 5.38 -21.43 -13.21
C ASP A 211 3.93 -20.98 -13.45
N VAL A 212 3.26 -20.40 -12.42
CA VAL A 212 1.93 -19.79 -12.57
C VAL A 212 1.92 -18.71 -13.65
N ILE A 213 2.92 -17.82 -13.62
CA ILE A 213 3.02 -16.68 -14.55
C ILE A 213 3.32 -17.18 -15.98
N ALA A 214 4.27 -18.09 -16.12
CA ALA A 214 4.70 -18.63 -17.41
C ALA A 214 3.62 -19.45 -18.11
N ALA A 215 2.71 -20.08 -17.36
CA ALA A 215 1.57 -20.80 -17.91
C ALA A 215 0.47 -19.87 -18.46
N HIS A 216 0.44 -18.60 -18.04
CA HIS A 216 -0.65 -17.66 -18.33
C HIS A 216 -0.16 -16.22 -18.66
N PRO A 217 0.84 -16.01 -19.52
CA PRO A 217 1.47 -14.71 -19.72
C PRO A 217 0.49 -13.64 -20.22
N ASP A 218 -0.49 -14.01 -21.05
CA ASP A 218 -1.51 -13.08 -21.57
C ASP A 218 -2.59 -12.70 -20.55
N LYS A 219 -2.57 -13.31 -19.36
CA LYS A 219 -3.51 -13.05 -18.25
C LYS A 219 -2.88 -12.33 -17.08
N VAL A 220 -1.59 -12.04 -17.14
CA VAL A 220 -0.85 -11.37 -16.06
C VAL A 220 -0.30 -10.05 -16.58
N ASP A 221 -0.90 -8.93 -16.15
CA ASP A 221 -0.36 -7.59 -16.42
C ASP A 221 0.97 -7.38 -15.71
N GLY A 222 1.05 -7.90 -14.49
CA GLY A 222 2.26 -7.81 -13.68
C GLY A 222 2.14 -8.52 -12.34
N ILE A 223 3.21 -8.40 -11.57
CA ILE A 223 3.33 -8.96 -10.23
C ILE A 223 3.69 -7.86 -9.24
N LYS A 224 3.08 -7.87 -8.06
CA LYS A 224 3.52 -7.10 -6.89
C LYS A 224 4.19 -8.03 -5.91
N VAL A 225 5.44 -7.73 -5.53
CA VAL A 225 6.22 -8.54 -4.59
C VAL A 225 6.54 -7.72 -3.36
N SER A 226 6.05 -8.18 -2.20
CA SER A 226 6.19 -7.47 -0.92
C SER A 226 6.99 -8.33 0.06
N LEU A 227 8.27 -8.58 -0.27
CA LEU A 227 9.20 -9.39 0.53
C LEU A 227 10.27 -8.55 1.23
N LEU A 228 10.35 -7.25 0.96
CA LEU A 228 11.37 -6.32 1.49
C LEU A 228 12.82 -6.79 1.24
N ASP A 229 13.04 -7.42 0.08
CA ASP A 229 14.33 -7.93 -0.40
C ASP A 229 14.56 -7.48 -1.84
N ALA A 230 15.29 -6.38 -2.00
CA ALA A 230 15.60 -5.79 -3.30
C ALA A 230 16.35 -6.75 -4.24
N ARG A 231 17.26 -7.57 -3.70
CA ARG A 231 18.03 -8.51 -4.52
C ARG A 231 17.10 -9.56 -5.13
N ARG A 232 16.20 -10.11 -4.31
CA ARG A 232 15.22 -11.09 -4.75
C ARG A 232 14.25 -10.50 -5.77
N GLU A 233 13.80 -9.26 -5.60
CA GLU A 233 12.98 -8.58 -6.61
C GLU A 233 13.73 -8.42 -7.94
N VAL A 234 14.99 -8.00 -7.91
CA VAL A 234 15.82 -7.87 -9.12
C VAL A 234 16.04 -9.22 -9.81
N GLU A 235 16.33 -10.27 -9.06
CA GLU A 235 16.47 -11.63 -9.59
C GLU A 235 15.15 -12.13 -10.23
N LEU A 236 14.02 -11.86 -9.59
CA LEU A 236 12.70 -12.24 -10.06
C LEU A 236 12.28 -11.46 -11.32
N ARG A 237 12.42 -10.13 -11.34
CA ARG A 237 11.97 -9.30 -12.48
C ARG A 237 12.70 -9.63 -13.79
N ARG A 238 13.96 -10.08 -13.70
CA ARG A 238 14.77 -10.53 -14.85
C ARG A 238 14.28 -11.86 -15.46
N ARG A 239 13.48 -12.62 -14.71
CA ARG A 239 12.94 -13.92 -15.13
C ARG A 239 11.50 -13.85 -15.62
N LEU A 240 10.86 -12.68 -15.55
CA LEU A 240 9.47 -12.51 -15.97
C LEU A 240 9.30 -12.65 -17.49
N PRO A 241 8.21 -13.26 -17.96
CA PRO A 241 7.87 -13.26 -19.38
C PRO A 241 7.74 -11.84 -19.93
N ARG A 242 8.09 -11.66 -21.21
CA ARG A 242 7.95 -10.36 -21.89
C ARG A 242 6.51 -9.86 -21.78
N GLY A 243 6.35 -8.62 -21.30
CA GLY A 243 5.04 -7.97 -21.16
C GLY A 243 4.50 -8.01 -19.72
N VAL A 244 5.00 -8.91 -18.88
CA VAL A 244 4.64 -8.97 -17.45
C VAL A 244 5.47 -7.95 -16.67
N ARG A 245 4.80 -6.98 -16.04
CA ARG A 245 5.46 -5.94 -15.24
C ARG A 245 5.86 -6.47 -13.86
N CYS A 246 6.99 -6.01 -13.34
CA CYS A 246 7.27 -6.09 -11.91
C CYS A 246 6.86 -4.77 -11.26
N TYR A 247 5.86 -4.79 -10.38
CA TYR A 247 5.51 -3.69 -9.49
C TYR A 247 6.23 -3.91 -8.16
N THR A 248 7.15 -3.01 -7.80
CA THR A 248 7.78 -3.10 -6.48
C THR A 248 6.73 -2.89 -5.40
N GLY A 249 6.70 -3.82 -4.44
CA GLY A 249 6.02 -3.69 -3.16
C GLY A 249 7.03 -3.52 -2.02
N ASP A 250 8.27 -3.15 -2.34
CA ASP A 250 9.35 -2.97 -1.38
C ASP A 250 9.43 -1.50 -0.93
N ASP A 251 8.72 -1.21 0.16
CA ASP A 251 8.75 0.12 0.78
C ASP A 251 10.11 0.45 1.45
N TYR A 252 11.11 -0.44 1.45
CA TYR A 252 12.47 -0.18 1.98
C TYR A 252 13.45 0.27 0.91
N ASN A 253 13.24 -0.13 -0.35
CA ASN A 253 14.22 -0.03 -1.43
C ASN A 253 13.62 0.49 -2.76
N TYR A 254 12.38 0.98 -2.74
CA TYR A 254 11.66 1.44 -3.94
C TYR A 254 12.43 2.41 -4.87
N PRO A 255 13.25 3.39 -4.41
CA PRO A 255 13.88 4.31 -5.37
C PRO A 255 14.85 3.59 -6.31
N GLU A 256 15.62 2.61 -5.82
CA GLU A 256 16.53 1.83 -6.67
C GLU A 256 15.81 0.84 -7.57
N LEU A 257 14.74 0.24 -7.06
CA LEU A 257 13.95 -0.71 -7.82
C LEU A 257 13.23 -0.01 -8.98
N ILE A 258 12.68 1.18 -8.72
CA ILE A 258 11.99 2.00 -9.72
C ILE A 258 12.97 2.59 -10.74
N ALA A 259 14.12 3.12 -10.31
CA ALA A 259 15.15 3.60 -11.23
C ALA A 259 15.62 2.48 -12.17
N GLY A 260 15.81 1.28 -11.62
CA GLY A 260 16.27 0.12 -12.36
C GLY A 260 17.78 0.02 -12.49
N ASP A 261 18.20 -0.95 -13.27
CA ASP A 261 19.58 -1.25 -13.64
C ASP A 261 19.70 -1.40 -15.16
N GLU A 262 20.86 -1.82 -15.65
CA GLU A 262 21.14 -2.01 -17.08
C GLU A 262 20.23 -3.06 -17.77
N GLN A 263 19.58 -3.93 -17.00
CA GLN A 263 18.73 -5.01 -17.52
C GLN A 263 17.25 -4.67 -17.45
N GLY A 264 16.83 -3.81 -16.52
CA GLY A 264 15.43 -3.40 -16.42
C GLY A 264 15.10 -2.64 -15.14
N PHE A 265 13.82 -2.38 -14.97
CA PHE A 265 13.29 -1.60 -13.85
C PHE A 265 12.00 -2.22 -13.32
N SER A 266 11.60 -1.77 -12.13
CA SER A 266 10.28 -2.07 -11.57
C SER A 266 9.35 -0.87 -11.76
N HIS A 267 8.09 -1.15 -12.04
CA HIS A 267 6.94 -0.27 -11.79
C HIS A 267 6.68 -0.17 -10.29
N ALA A 268 5.66 0.55 -9.84
CA ALA A 268 5.40 0.74 -8.42
C ALA A 268 3.95 0.43 -8.03
N LEU A 269 3.77 -0.30 -6.93
CA LEU A 269 2.50 -0.46 -6.20
C LEU A 269 2.81 -0.48 -4.70
N LEU A 270 2.90 0.70 -4.10
CA LEU A 270 3.53 0.91 -2.79
C LEU A 270 2.56 1.52 -1.77
N GLY A 271 2.74 1.15 -0.50
CA GLY A 271 2.01 1.76 0.61
C GLY A 271 2.61 3.12 0.99
N ILE A 272 3.93 3.27 0.90
CA ILE A 272 4.59 4.56 1.20
C ILE A 272 4.22 5.68 0.20
N PHE A 273 3.74 5.32 -1.00
CA PHE A 273 3.23 6.30 -1.96
C PHE A 273 1.88 6.89 -1.59
N ASP A 274 1.25 6.43 -0.50
CA ASP A 274 0.10 7.10 0.10
C ASP A 274 0.53 8.47 0.70
N PRO A 275 1.41 8.53 1.73
CA PRO A 275 1.86 9.81 2.27
C PRO A 275 2.86 10.55 1.35
N LEU A 276 3.47 9.88 0.37
CA LEU A 276 4.41 10.50 -0.57
C LEU A 276 3.81 10.84 -1.94
N GLY A 277 2.50 10.68 -2.16
CA GLY A 277 1.87 10.75 -3.48
C GLY A 277 2.38 11.89 -4.38
N PRO A 278 2.23 13.17 -3.96
CA PRO A 278 2.70 14.32 -4.76
C PRO A 278 4.19 14.28 -5.09
N LEU A 279 5.04 13.94 -4.10
CA LEU A 279 6.48 13.85 -4.24
C LEU A 279 6.88 12.71 -5.20
N ALA A 280 6.26 11.54 -5.05
CA ALA A 280 6.49 10.39 -5.90
C ALA A 280 6.11 10.66 -7.36
N ALA A 281 4.99 11.35 -7.60
CA ALA A 281 4.61 11.76 -8.95
C ALA A 281 5.60 12.73 -9.57
N GLU A 282 6.08 13.72 -8.81
CA GLU A 282 7.08 14.67 -9.29
C GLU A 282 8.39 13.98 -9.62
N ALA A 283 8.88 13.10 -8.75
CA ALA A 283 10.07 12.32 -9.01
C ALA A 283 9.94 11.51 -10.30
N VAL A 284 8.83 10.79 -10.49
CA VAL A 284 8.63 9.99 -11.70
C VAL A 284 8.54 10.87 -12.95
N ARG A 285 7.96 12.08 -12.88
CA ARG A 285 8.01 13.04 -14.00
C ARG A 285 9.44 13.50 -14.32
N VAL A 286 10.31 13.62 -13.32
CA VAL A 286 11.75 13.89 -13.55
C VAL A 286 12.42 12.67 -14.19
N LEU A 287 12.06 11.45 -13.79
CA LEU A 287 12.54 10.22 -14.44
C LEU A 287 12.09 10.15 -15.91
N ASP A 288 10.88 10.63 -16.21
CA ASP A 288 10.34 10.70 -17.59
C ASP A 288 11.20 11.59 -18.52
N THR A 289 11.98 12.52 -17.98
CA THR A 289 12.93 13.34 -18.76
C THR A 289 14.31 12.70 -18.91
N GLY A 290 14.49 11.48 -18.41
CA GLY A 290 15.76 10.74 -18.42
C GLY A 290 16.74 11.15 -17.30
N ASP A 291 16.32 11.98 -16.34
CA ASP A 291 17.19 12.42 -15.24
C ASP A 291 17.06 11.49 -14.03
N THR A 292 17.67 10.31 -14.15
CA THR A 292 17.69 9.32 -13.08
C THR A 292 18.38 9.85 -11.81
N ALA A 293 19.39 10.71 -11.95
CA ALA A 293 20.11 11.26 -10.80
C ALA A 293 19.19 12.18 -9.97
N LYS A 294 18.44 13.07 -10.62
CA LYS A 294 17.50 13.95 -9.93
C LYS A 294 16.28 13.20 -9.40
N PHE A 295 15.81 12.17 -10.10
CA PHE A 295 14.81 11.24 -9.55
C PHE A 295 15.27 10.63 -8.22
N ARG A 296 16.51 10.16 -8.14
CA ARG A 296 17.10 9.62 -6.89
C ARG A 296 17.29 10.69 -5.82
N GLU A 297 17.73 11.88 -6.19
CA GLU A 297 17.86 13.01 -5.26
C GLU A 297 16.52 13.35 -4.57
N LEU A 298 15.39 13.19 -5.28
CA LEU A 298 14.06 13.44 -4.74
C LEU A 298 13.57 12.31 -3.82
N LEU A 299 13.77 11.04 -4.20
CA LEU A 299 13.20 9.90 -3.45
C LEU A 299 14.13 9.30 -2.40
N ASP A 300 15.45 9.33 -2.56
CA ASP A 300 16.37 8.73 -1.59
C ASP A 300 16.21 9.30 -0.16
N PRO A 301 16.00 10.61 0.04
CA PRO A 301 15.72 11.17 1.37
C PRO A 301 14.45 10.60 2.01
N THR A 302 13.48 10.16 1.21
CA THR A 302 12.19 9.64 1.71
C THR A 302 12.29 8.20 2.24
N VAL A 303 13.39 7.51 1.97
CA VAL A 303 13.62 6.12 2.41
C VAL A 303 13.70 6.02 3.93
N GLU A 304 14.27 7.00 4.63
CA GLU A 304 14.34 6.96 6.11
C GLU A 304 12.93 7.00 6.73
N LEU A 305 12.06 7.90 6.24
CA LEU A 305 10.66 7.94 6.65
C LEU A 305 9.99 6.59 6.39
N SER A 306 10.15 6.05 5.17
CA SER A 306 9.54 4.79 4.79
C SER A 306 9.95 3.64 5.71
N ARG A 307 11.26 3.45 5.91
CA ARG A 307 11.79 2.41 6.79
C ARG A 307 11.31 2.56 8.23
N HIS A 308 11.17 3.80 8.71
CA HIS A 308 10.60 4.09 10.03
C HIS A 308 9.12 3.69 10.13
N LEU A 309 8.29 4.02 9.14
CA LEU A 309 6.87 3.62 9.16
C LEU A 309 6.72 2.09 9.10
N PHE A 310 7.53 1.43 8.29
CA PHE A 310 7.47 -0.01 8.03
C PHE A 310 8.33 -0.87 8.97
N GLU A 311 8.94 -0.28 10.01
CA GLU A 311 9.74 -1.02 10.99
C GLU A 311 8.93 -2.09 11.72
N LYS A 312 9.61 -3.09 12.30
CA LYS A 312 8.92 -4.17 13.04
C LYS A 312 8.12 -3.62 14.23
N PRO A 313 6.86 -4.04 14.46
CA PRO A 313 6.08 -5.00 13.67
C PRO A 313 5.50 -4.35 12.42
N THR A 314 5.94 -4.80 11.24
CA THR A 314 5.69 -4.12 9.95
C THR A 314 4.22 -3.95 9.64
N ARG A 315 3.37 -4.93 9.96
CA ARG A 315 1.90 -4.88 9.75
C ARG A 315 1.20 -3.60 10.27
N PHE A 316 1.82 -2.86 11.20
CA PHE A 316 1.29 -1.62 11.77
C PHE A 316 1.76 -0.34 11.07
N TYR A 317 2.45 -0.41 9.91
CA TYR A 317 2.86 0.78 9.14
C TYR A 317 1.71 1.72 8.79
N LYS A 318 0.52 1.15 8.60
CA LYS A 318 -0.75 1.83 8.33
C LYS A 318 -1.05 2.94 9.34
N THR A 319 -0.62 2.74 10.60
CA THR A 319 -0.75 3.73 11.68
C THR A 319 0.01 5.01 11.37
N GLY A 320 1.23 4.88 10.88
CA GLY A 320 2.05 6.00 10.47
C GLY A 320 1.52 6.67 9.21
N VAL A 321 1.05 5.89 8.23
CA VAL A 321 0.41 6.42 7.02
C VAL A 321 -0.79 7.31 7.38
N VAL A 322 -1.71 6.81 8.20
CA VAL A 322 -2.90 7.58 8.62
C VAL A 322 -2.55 8.76 9.53
N LEU A 323 -1.53 8.63 10.38
CA LEU A 323 -1.00 9.77 11.15
C LEU A 323 -0.60 10.90 10.20
N LEU A 324 0.21 10.60 9.17
CA LEU A 324 0.68 11.60 8.22
C LEU A 324 -0.48 12.20 7.41
N ALA A 325 -1.46 11.39 7.01
CA ALA A 325 -2.68 11.88 6.34
C ALA A 325 -3.45 12.88 7.22
N TRP A 326 -3.61 12.59 8.52
CA TRP A 326 -4.22 13.52 9.47
C TRP A 326 -3.40 14.79 9.65
N LEU A 327 -2.08 14.69 9.82
CA LEU A 327 -1.21 15.85 9.99
C LEU A 327 -1.20 16.75 8.74
N ALA A 328 -1.22 16.15 7.54
CA ALA A 328 -1.30 16.84 6.26
C ALA A 328 -2.68 17.43 5.92
N GLY A 329 -3.73 17.11 6.69
CA GLY A 329 -5.08 17.65 6.48
C GLY A 329 -5.96 16.89 5.51
N HIS A 330 -5.62 15.65 5.18
CA HIS A 330 -6.49 14.77 4.39
C HIS A 330 -7.66 14.18 5.20
N GLN A 331 -7.58 14.23 6.53
CA GLN A 331 -8.68 13.90 7.44
C GLN A 331 -8.65 14.79 8.68
N SER A 332 -9.77 14.88 9.41
CA SER A 332 -9.94 15.82 10.53
C SER A 332 -9.57 15.26 11.91
N HIS A 333 -9.38 13.94 12.03
CA HIS A 333 -9.12 13.20 13.27
C HIS A 333 -8.06 12.11 13.05
N PHE A 334 -7.47 11.60 14.14
CA PHE A 334 -6.59 10.43 14.11
C PHE A 334 -7.30 9.19 14.68
N THR A 335 -8.31 8.72 13.94
CA THR A 335 -9.04 7.48 14.24
C THR A 335 -8.90 6.56 13.04
N MET A 336 -8.66 5.28 13.32
CA MET A 336 -8.52 4.24 12.31
C MET A 336 -9.56 3.15 12.53
N VAL A 337 -9.88 2.45 11.45
CA VAL A 337 -10.67 1.22 11.53
C VAL A 337 -9.97 0.23 12.47
N GLY A 338 -10.73 -0.55 13.26
CA GLY A 338 -10.16 -1.52 14.20
C GLY A 338 -9.33 -0.90 15.34
N GLY A 339 -9.43 0.41 15.57
CA GLY A 339 -8.71 1.08 16.66
C GLY A 339 -7.19 1.13 16.50
N LEU A 340 -6.67 0.98 15.28
CA LEU A 340 -5.22 0.87 15.05
C LEU A 340 -4.42 2.16 15.25
N GLN A 341 -5.06 3.29 15.54
CA GLN A 341 -4.35 4.54 15.89
C GLN A 341 -3.42 4.39 17.10
N SER A 342 -3.65 3.41 17.98
CA SER A 342 -2.79 3.11 19.14
C SER A 342 -1.75 2.01 18.88
N ALA A 343 -1.63 1.50 17.65
CA ALA A 343 -0.77 0.36 17.35
C ALA A 343 0.74 0.71 17.26
N ARG A 344 1.09 2.00 17.32
CA ARG A 344 2.48 2.50 17.42
C ARG A 344 2.64 3.38 18.66
N PRO A 345 3.79 3.32 19.35
CA PRO A 345 4.02 4.13 20.54
C PRO A 345 4.24 5.61 20.18
N LEU A 346 3.96 6.54 21.10
CA LEU A 346 4.09 7.98 20.86
C LEU A 346 5.48 8.41 20.32
N PRO A 347 6.63 7.91 20.80
CA PRO A 347 7.93 8.23 20.21
C PRO A 347 8.06 7.83 18.73
N HIS A 348 7.40 6.75 18.31
CA HIS A 348 7.36 6.34 16.90
C HIS A 348 6.57 7.36 16.06
N LEU A 349 5.41 7.79 16.55
CA LEU A 349 4.58 8.80 15.89
C LEU A 349 5.29 10.16 15.82
N ALA A 350 5.99 10.55 16.89
CA ALA A 350 6.79 11.78 16.94
C ALA A 350 7.95 11.74 15.93
N ARG A 351 8.67 10.62 15.83
CA ARG A 351 9.73 10.47 14.84
C ARG A 351 9.17 10.47 13.40
N ALA A 352 8.00 9.88 13.16
CA ALA A 352 7.34 9.95 11.86
C ALA A 352 7.01 11.39 11.47
N TYR A 353 6.51 12.20 12.41
CA TYR A 353 6.30 13.64 12.22
C TYR A 353 7.60 14.37 11.85
N GLU A 354 8.70 14.18 12.58
CA GLU A 354 9.98 14.85 12.29
C GLU A 354 10.51 14.52 10.89
N LEU A 355 10.41 13.24 10.51
CA LEU A 355 10.90 12.76 9.21
C LEU A 355 10.04 13.32 8.06
N ALA A 356 8.72 13.33 8.23
CA ALA A 356 7.80 13.89 7.24
C ALA A 356 7.90 15.42 7.15
N ASP A 357 8.04 16.11 8.30
CA ASP A 357 8.28 17.55 8.34
C ASP A 357 9.59 17.89 7.64
N GLY A 358 10.70 17.19 7.93
CA GLY A 358 11.99 17.42 7.25
C GLY A 358 11.91 17.36 5.72
N LEU A 359 11.04 16.51 5.18
CA LEU A 359 10.76 16.34 3.75
C LEU A 359 9.76 17.37 3.20
N GLY A 360 9.15 18.20 4.04
CA GLY A 360 8.17 19.21 3.67
C GLY A 360 6.82 18.64 3.25
N LEU A 361 6.44 17.46 3.76
CA LEU A 361 5.24 16.74 3.31
C LEU A 361 3.92 17.34 3.79
N PHE A 362 3.94 18.29 4.73
CA PHE A 362 2.73 18.92 5.27
C PHE A 362 2.38 20.17 4.48
N PRO A 363 1.27 20.20 3.70
CA PRO A 363 0.88 21.38 2.93
C PRO A 363 0.60 22.62 3.80
N ASP A 364 0.19 22.40 5.04
CA ASP A 364 0.05 23.42 6.09
C ASP A 364 0.89 22.99 7.31
N PRO A 365 2.16 23.44 7.42
CA PRO A 365 3.03 23.10 8.54
C PRO A 365 2.49 23.56 9.90
N ALA A 366 1.75 24.67 9.95
CA ALA A 366 1.19 25.18 11.20
C ALA A 366 0.03 24.30 11.71
N LEU A 367 -0.80 23.79 10.79
CA LEU A 367 -1.82 22.80 11.11
C LEU A 367 -1.20 21.49 11.61
N ALA A 368 -0.16 21.00 10.94
CA ALA A 368 0.56 19.80 11.35
C ALA A 368 1.18 19.96 12.74
N GLU A 369 1.86 21.08 13.02
CA GLU A 369 2.40 21.40 14.35
C GLU A 369 1.29 21.41 15.40
N THR A 370 0.16 22.07 15.13
CA THR A 370 -0.98 22.18 16.06
C THR A 370 -1.60 20.81 16.38
N ARG A 371 -1.77 19.95 15.36
CA ARG A 371 -2.28 18.59 15.54
C ARG A 371 -1.31 17.71 16.30
N MET A 372 -0.02 17.78 15.97
CA MET A 372 1.01 17.04 16.69
C MET A 372 1.07 17.45 18.16
N LYS A 373 0.99 18.76 18.47
CA LYS A 373 0.88 19.29 19.84
C LYS A 373 -0.35 18.74 20.56
N SER A 374 -1.49 18.66 19.87
CA SER A 374 -2.73 18.11 20.44
C SER A 374 -2.59 16.63 20.80
N LEU A 375 -1.95 15.83 19.92
CA LEU A 375 -1.64 14.43 20.21
C LEU A 375 -0.69 14.31 21.41
N LEU A 376 0.36 15.11 21.48
CA LEU A 376 1.30 15.11 22.59
C LEU A 376 0.62 15.46 23.92
N SER A 377 -0.24 16.47 23.93
CA SER A 377 -1.01 16.85 25.13
C SER A 377 -2.00 15.75 25.56
N LEU A 378 -2.63 15.04 24.62
CA LEU A 378 -3.48 13.88 24.94
C LEU A 378 -2.70 12.79 25.69
N TYR A 379 -1.41 12.62 25.38
CA TYR A 379 -0.52 11.69 26.05
C TYR A 379 0.21 12.29 27.26
N GLY A 380 -0.16 13.50 27.70
CA GLY A 380 0.40 14.16 28.88
C GLY A 380 1.79 14.78 28.68
N VAL A 381 2.17 15.10 27.44
CA VAL A 381 3.40 15.85 27.13
C VAL A 381 3.08 17.33 26.96
N ASP A 382 3.49 18.14 27.94
CA ASP A 382 3.37 19.60 27.88
C ASP A 382 4.18 20.17 26.70
N GLN A 383 3.65 21.21 26.06
CA GLN A 383 4.27 21.86 24.89
C GLN A 383 5.00 23.14 25.26
#